data_AF-A0A0N4TTF4-F1
#
_entry.id   AF-A0A0N4TTF4-F1
#
_cell.length_a   1.000
_cell.length_b   1.000
_cell.length_c   1.000
_cell.angle_alpha   90.00
_cell.angle_beta   90.00
_cell.angle_gamma   90.00
#
_symmetry.space_group_name_H-M   'P 1'
#
loop_
_entity.id
_entity.type
_entity.pdbx_description
1 polymer ?
#
loop_
_entity_poly.entity_id
_entity_poly.type
_entity_poly.pdbx_seq_one_letter_code
_entity_poly.pdbx_strand_id
1 'polypeptide(L)' 'MVIYYSTSAILALLFILFQGVSGDDNNPITRRFKCRDGCCDEHEWCRFWASAGECTANKGWMSDNCQLACNTCHKSMN' A
#
# COMPACT_ATOMS: atom_id res chain seq x y z
N MET A 1 11.30 7.71 -51.11
CA MET A 1 12.39 7.15 -50.28
C MET A 1 11.74 6.70 -48.97
N VAL A 2 11.28 5.45 -48.91
CA VAL A 2 10.61 4.90 -47.71
C VAL A 2 11.66 4.09 -46.97
N ILE A 3 12.07 4.55 -45.79
CA ILE A 3 13.12 3.91 -44.99
C ILE A 3 12.51 2.67 -44.35
N TYR A 4 12.59 1.52 -45.02
CA TYR A 4 12.22 0.22 -44.46
C TYR A 4 13.31 -0.20 -43.46
N TYR A 5 13.15 0.18 -42.20
CA TYR A 5 13.97 -0.33 -41.13
C TYR A 5 13.85 -1.86 -41.09
N SER A 6 14.97 -2.57 -40.93
CA SER A 6 14.98 -4.03 -40.86
C SER A 6 13.97 -4.50 -39.81
N THR A 7 13.27 -5.61 -40.06
CA THR A 7 12.28 -6.16 -39.12
C THR A 7 12.84 -6.29 -37.70
N SER A 8 14.15 -6.54 -37.58
CA SER A 8 14.92 -6.53 -36.34
C SER A 8 14.92 -5.18 -35.60
N ALA A 9 14.97 -4.05 -36.31
CA ALA A 9 14.92 -2.71 -35.73
C ALA A 9 13.51 -2.35 -35.23
N ILE A 10 12.46 -2.78 -35.94
CA ILE A 10 11.06 -2.60 -35.49
C ILE A 10 10.80 -3.45 -34.24
N LEU A 11 11.25 -4.70 -34.22
CA LEU A 11 11.14 -5.58 -33.05
C LEU A 11 11.92 -5.04 -31.86
N ALA A 12 13.11 -4.48 -32.07
CA ALA A 12 13.91 -3.84 -31.02
C ALA A 12 13.22 -2.58 -30.45
N LEU A 13 12.63 -1.73 -31.30
CA LEU A 13 11.89 -0.55 -30.86
C LEU A 13 10.62 -0.92 -30.08
N LEU A 14 9.90 -1.95 -30.52
CA LEU A 14 8.76 -2.48 -29.77
C LEU A 14 9.22 -3.07 -28.42
N PHE A 15 10.31 -3.83 -28.39
CA PHE A 15 10.89 -4.32 -27.14
C PHE A 15 11.27 -3.17 -26.19
N ILE A 16 11.88 -2.09 -26.68
CA ILE A 16 12.24 -0.91 -25.87
C ILE A 16 10.99 -0.23 -25.30
N LEU A 17 9.89 -0.14 -26.06
CA LEU A 17 8.62 0.40 -25.58
C LEU A 17 7.93 -0.52 -24.55
N PHE A 18 8.12 -1.84 -24.63
CA PHE A 18 7.57 -2.81 -23.68
C PHE A 18 8.47 -3.05 -22.44
N GLN A 19 9.79 -2.88 -22.55
CA GLN A 19 10.76 -3.12 -21.46
C GLN A 19 11.04 -1.86 -20.63
N GLY A 20 10.53 -0.69 -21.04
CA GLY A 20 10.66 0.58 -20.31
C GLY A 20 9.74 0.74 -19.10
N VAL A 21 8.90 -0.25 -18.78
CA VAL A 21 8.10 -0.26 -17.54
C VAL A 21 8.81 -1.11 -16.48
N SER A 22 9.96 -0.63 -16.02
CA SER A 22 10.43 -1.01 -14.69
C SER A 22 9.48 -0.37 -13.68
N GLY A 23 8.42 -1.11 -13.35
CA GLY A 23 7.57 -0.83 -12.21
C GLY A 23 8.37 -1.13 -10.95
N ASP A 24 9.32 -0.25 -10.61
CA ASP A 24 9.88 -0.22 -9.27
C ASP A 24 8.78 0.40 -8.40
N ASP A 25 7.96 -0.44 -7.79
CA ASP A 25 7.07 -0.10 -6.70
C ASP A 25 7.92 0.30 -5.49
N ASN A 26 8.54 1.48 -5.57
CA ASN A 26 9.13 2.22 -4.45
C ASN A 26 8.06 2.68 -3.45
N ASN A 27 7.01 1.89 -3.26
CA ASN A 27 6.12 2.02 -2.12
C ASN A 27 6.89 1.49 -0.91
N PRO A 28 7.05 2.26 0.17
CA PRO A 28 7.60 1.71 1.39
C PRO A 28 6.80 0.46 1.78
N ILE A 29 7.47 -0.68 1.89
CA ILE A 29 6.88 -1.89 2.48
C ILE A 29 6.72 -1.59 3.97
N THR A 30 5.66 -0.88 4.32
CA THR A 30 5.27 -0.65 5.71
C THR A 30 4.61 -1.94 6.18
N ARG A 31 5.40 -2.91 6.64
CA ARG A 31 4.83 -3.95 7.50
C ARG A 31 4.17 -3.20 8.66
N ARG A 32 2.85 -3.35 8.79
CA ARG A 32 1.96 -2.56 9.67
C ARG A 32 1.81 -1.12 9.16
N PHE A 33 0.76 -0.88 8.36
CA PHE A 33 0.50 0.33 7.58
C PHE A 33 0.69 1.65 8.33
N LYS A 34 0.45 1.68 9.64
CA LYS A 34 0.76 2.84 10.47
C LYS A 34 1.06 2.39 11.89
N CYS A 35 2.27 2.64 12.41
CA CYS A 35 2.60 2.37 13.81
C CYS A 35 3.17 3.61 14.49
N ARG A 36 2.80 3.82 15.76
CA ARG A 36 3.36 4.84 16.63
C ARG A 36 3.39 4.32 18.07
N ASP A 37 4.56 4.38 18.71
CA ASP A 37 4.73 4.07 20.14
C ASP A 37 4.16 2.68 20.54
N GLY A 38 4.36 1.67 19.68
CA GLY A 38 3.86 0.30 19.90
C GLY A 38 2.39 0.08 19.54
N CYS A 39 1.69 1.12 19.08
CA CYS A 39 0.30 1.06 18.63
C CYS A 39 0.20 1.10 17.11
N CYS A 40 -0.58 0.21 16.50
CA CYS A 40 -0.61 0.07 15.04
C CYS A 40 -2.02 -0.02 14.42
N ASP A 41 -2.15 0.52 13.22
CA ASP A 41 -3.11 0.10 12.21
C ASP A 41 -2.41 -0.93 11.31
N GLU A 42 -2.89 -2.17 11.37
CA GLU A 42 -2.40 -3.32 10.63
C GLU A 42 -3.01 -3.40 9.22
N HIS A 43 -4.03 -2.59 8.93
CA HIS A 43 -4.72 -2.58 7.65
C HIS A 43 -4.91 -1.15 7.11
N GLU A 44 -4.74 -0.97 5.80
CA GLU A 44 -4.88 0.34 5.13
C GLU A 44 -6.31 0.93 5.24
N TRP A 45 -7.32 0.07 5.41
CA TRP A 45 -8.74 0.46 5.55
C TRP A 45 -9.15 0.80 6.98
N CYS A 46 -8.26 0.71 7.96
CA CYS A 46 -8.59 0.96 9.37
C CYS A 46 -9.29 2.31 9.59
N ARG A 47 -8.83 3.38 8.90
CA ARG A 47 -9.48 4.70 8.99
C ARG A 47 -10.88 4.71 8.39
N PHE A 48 -11.06 4.05 7.26
CA PHE A 48 -12.36 3.97 6.60
C PHE A 48 -13.36 3.23 7.50
N TRP A 49 -12.99 2.06 8.01
CA TRP A 49 -13.84 1.28 8.91
C TRP A 49 -14.13 2.00 10.22
N ALA A 50 -13.15 2.68 10.81
CA ALA A 50 -13.39 3.53 11.98
C ALA A 50 -14.43 4.63 11.68
N SER A 51 -14.34 5.29 10.52
CA SER A 51 -15.33 6.29 10.09
C SER A 51 -16.72 5.69 9.79
N ALA A 52 -16.78 4.42 9.42
CA ALA A 52 -18.01 3.67 9.21
C ALA A 52 -18.64 3.16 10.53
N GLY A 53 -17.99 3.36 11.67
CA GLY A 53 -18.50 2.96 13.00
C GLY A 53 -18.03 1.59 13.48
N GLU A 54 -17.08 0.94 12.80
CA GLU A 54 -16.62 -0.41 13.14
C GLU A 54 -15.93 -0.48 14.51
N CYS A 55 -15.39 0.63 15.01
CA CYS A 55 -14.84 0.67 16.37
C CYS A 55 -15.87 0.28 17.45
N THR A 56 -17.16 0.46 17.16
CA THR A 56 -18.26 0.05 18.04
C THR A 56 -18.91 -1.24 17.54
N ALA A 57 -19.23 -1.33 16.24
CA ALA A 57 -19.92 -2.48 15.67
C ALA A 57 -19.08 -3.77 15.69
N ASN A 58 -17.75 -3.64 15.52
CA ASN A 58 -16.79 -4.74 15.47
C ASN A 58 -15.57 -4.45 16.35
N LYS A 59 -15.85 -4.09 17.60
CA LYS A 59 -14.86 -3.62 18.57
C LYS A 59 -13.64 -4.53 18.72
N GLY A 60 -13.84 -5.85 18.80
CA GLY A 60 -12.76 -6.81 19.02
C GLY A 60 -11.78 -6.86 17.85
N TRP A 61 -12.30 -6.97 16.62
CA TRP A 61 -11.43 -6.98 15.44
C TRP A 61 -10.70 -5.64 15.29
N MET A 62 -11.42 -4.53 15.48
CA MET A 62 -10.83 -3.19 15.34
C MET A 62 -9.82 -2.88 16.45
N SER A 63 -10.00 -3.35 17.69
CA SER A 63 -9.03 -3.11 18.75
C SER A 63 -7.71 -3.83 18.51
N ASP A 64 -7.73 -4.96 17.82
CA ASP A 64 -6.52 -5.74 17.57
C ASP A 64 -5.78 -5.24 16.32
N ASN A 65 -6.54 -4.85 15.30
CA ASN A 65 -6.00 -4.54 13.97
C ASN A 65 -5.94 -3.04 13.65
N CYS A 66 -6.69 -2.20 14.34
CA CYS A 66 -6.90 -0.78 13.97
C CYS A 66 -6.81 0.14 15.20
N GLN A 67 -5.75 -0.05 15.99
CA GLN A 67 -5.62 0.55 17.30
C GLN A 67 -5.52 2.09 17.25
N LEU A 68 -4.82 2.63 16.25
CA LEU A 68 -4.72 4.08 16.07
C LEU A 68 -6.04 4.65 15.57
N ALA A 69 -6.69 3.99 14.61
CA ALA A 69 -7.97 4.43 14.05
C ALA A 69 -9.10 4.44 15.09
N CYS A 70 -9.10 3.48 16.02
CA CYS A 70 -10.10 3.39 17.10
C CYS A 70 -9.65 3.99 18.43
N ASN A 71 -8.49 4.63 18.48
CA ASN A 71 -7.91 5.21 19.70
C ASN A 71 -7.85 4.22 20.88
N THR A 72 -7.58 2.94 20.59
CA THR A 72 -7.43 1.89 21.59
C THR A 72 -5.98 1.66 21.98
N CYS A 73 -5.05 2.52 21.53
CA CYS A 73 -3.67 2.50 21.99
C CYS A 73 -3.63 2.62 23.51
N HIS A 74 -3.10 1.60 24.19
CA HIS A 74 -2.73 1.74 25.59
C HIS A 74 -1.42 2.53 25.61
N LYS A 75 -1.39 3.71 26.25
CA LYS A 75 -0.10 4.28 26.66
C LYS A 75 0.50 3.25 27.60
N SER A 76 1.62 2.63 27.24
CA SER A 76 2.45 1.96 28.22
C SER A 76 2.97 3.07 29.14
N MET A 77 2.18 3.41 30.15
CA MET A 77 2.64 4.25 31.25
C MET A 77 3.68 3.40 31.97
N ASN A 78 4.96 3.73 31.74
CA ASN A 78 6.00 3.50 32.73
C ASN A 78 6.04 4.74 33.61
#